data_AF-A0A8S8Z847-F1
#
_entry.id   AF-A0A8S8Z847-F1
#
_cell.length_a   1.000
_cell.length_b   1.000
_cell.length_c   1.000
_cell.angle_alpha   90.00
_cell.angle_beta   90.00
_cell.angle_gamma   90.00
#
_symmetry.space_group_name_H-M   'P 1'
#
loop_
_entity.id
_entity.type
_entity.pdbx_description
1 polymer ?
#
loop_
_entity_poly.entity_id
_entity_poly.type
_entity_poly.pdbx_seq_one_letter_code
_entity_poly.pdbx_strand_id
1 'polypeptide(L)'
;MVERKKSKKQSAKPKREPNTSQLFNKVNTVSESTKALSREIKGMAKIFKDNQKVLVSMSDMMQSLNLAMSQMQKQAKQMDIIEEDTQRLFAGLNQVKVHEQFISKLNKQTEEFDKKIAKINENQKTGPKTNEIIKSIAESKASIQNNSKMIMKIANRVDEVKEKMDKVPTKTEGNLTSQIEELRENIKSITNRTGDIGKDMSNLKNEIGGIVSNPKISSLIGDGMKTFKSEIEEKISNISNMIDRSDQIASEFHRKTDKVMQEIQGVKGVTNKASDDSSKEVMAILKLNEYQSSIRMQAESKYGDIKDVEKMASQTTELINLFDKLSIETDDKIPLPHEVRKWAVGKIFDCADKWELRFSEVFNILVDNLGRELLKESIRIPQVRDIFGIRAVDEIRNELGIS
;
A
#
# COMPACT_ATOMS: atom_id res chain seq x y z
N MET A 1 -43.23 -30.67 130.30
CA MET A 1 -44.43 -31.51 130.09
C MET A 1 -45.15 -31.04 128.85
N VAL A 2 -45.73 -31.97 128.10
CA VAL A 2 -46.54 -31.74 126.89
C VAL A 2 -47.81 -30.96 127.23
N GLU A 3 -48.17 -29.95 126.44
CA GLU A 3 -49.57 -29.52 126.27
C GLU A 3 -49.86 -29.23 124.79
N ARG A 4 -50.86 -29.93 124.23
CA ARG A 4 -51.53 -29.57 122.98
C ARG A 4 -52.57 -28.49 123.28
N LYS A 5 -52.66 -27.43 122.46
CA LYS A 5 -53.93 -26.75 122.16
C LYS A 5 -53.91 -26.04 120.80
N LYS A 6 -55.02 -26.20 120.08
CA LYS A 6 -55.32 -25.75 118.70
C LYS A 6 -55.50 -24.22 118.62
N SER A 7 -55.16 -23.63 117.47
CA SER A 7 -55.74 -22.35 117.02
C SER A 7 -55.99 -22.29 115.51
N LYS A 8 -57.29 -22.36 115.17
CA LYS A 8 -58.08 -21.79 114.04
C LYS A 8 -57.49 -21.67 112.62
N LYS A 9 -58.04 -22.50 111.72
CA LYS A 9 -58.09 -22.30 110.27
C LYS A 9 -59.13 -21.21 109.93
N GLN A 10 -58.74 -20.15 109.22
CA GLN A 10 -59.68 -19.18 108.65
C GLN A 10 -60.41 -19.79 107.44
N SER A 11 -61.71 -19.49 107.36
CA SER A 11 -62.67 -20.00 106.40
C SER A 11 -62.50 -19.38 105.00
N ALA A 12 -62.55 -20.23 103.98
CA ALA A 12 -62.67 -19.81 102.58
C ALA A 12 -64.07 -19.23 102.32
N LYS A 13 -64.13 -18.03 101.75
CA LYS A 13 -65.37 -17.45 101.20
C LYS A 13 -65.77 -18.17 99.91
N PRO A 14 -67.07 -18.42 99.65
CA PRO A 14 -67.51 -19.00 98.38
C PRO A 14 -67.35 -17.99 97.23
N LYS A 15 -66.84 -18.46 96.09
CA LYS A 15 -66.77 -17.67 94.84
C LYS A 15 -68.19 -17.32 94.40
N ARG A 16 -68.54 -16.03 94.45
CA ARG A 16 -69.75 -15.46 93.85
C ARG A 16 -69.72 -15.71 92.34
N GLU A 17 -70.82 -16.14 91.75
CA GLU A 17 -70.95 -16.24 90.29
C GLU A 17 -70.63 -14.88 89.63
N PRO A 18 -69.94 -14.88 88.48
CA PRO A 18 -69.51 -13.65 87.84
C PRO A 18 -70.73 -12.83 87.43
N ASN A 19 -70.81 -11.60 87.94
CA ASN A 19 -71.86 -10.64 87.55
C ASN A 19 -71.77 -10.40 86.02
N THR A 20 -72.91 -10.20 85.35
CA THR A 20 -73.02 -10.04 83.88
C THR A 20 -72.05 -8.99 83.32
N SER A 21 -71.76 -7.93 84.07
CA SER A 21 -70.75 -6.91 83.72
C SER A 21 -69.31 -7.46 83.64
N GLN A 22 -68.95 -8.44 84.46
CA GLN A 22 -67.62 -9.08 84.43
C GLN A 22 -67.47 -10.02 83.22
N LEU A 23 -68.55 -10.68 82.81
CA LEU A 23 -68.59 -11.47 81.58
C LEU A 23 -68.52 -10.57 80.34
N PHE A 24 -69.28 -9.47 80.33
CA PHE A 24 -69.24 -8.48 79.25
C PHE A 24 -67.83 -7.89 79.06
N ASN A 25 -67.16 -7.52 80.15
CA ASN A 25 -65.79 -7.00 80.08
C ASN A 25 -64.80 -8.03 79.55
N LYS A 26 -64.91 -9.30 79.94
CA LYS A 26 -64.07 -10.39 79.41
C LYS A 26 -64.32 -10.63 77.92
N VAL A 27 -65.58 -10.63 77.48
CA VAL A 27 -65.94 -10.79 76.06
C VAL A 27 -65.38 -9.63 75.24
N ASN A 28 -65.44 -8.41 75.77
CA ASN A 28 -64.84 -7.24 75.11
C ASN A 28 -63.31 -7.34 75.03
N THR A 29 -62.63 -7.76 76.10
CA THR A 29 -61.16 -7.94 76.07
C THR A 29 -60.74 -9.03 75.08
N VAL A 30 -61.49 -10.13 75.01
CA VAL A 30 -61.25 -11.19 74.02
C VAL A 30 -61.50 -10.66 72.61
N SER A 31 -62.58 -9.91 72.38
CA SER A 31 -62.87 -9.29 71.08
C SER A 31 -61.77 -8.32 70.64
N GLU A 32 -61.27 -7.48 71.55
CA GLU A 32 -60.15 -6.58 71.29
C GLU A 32 -58.85 -7.34 71.01
N SER A 33 -58.56 -8.41 71.75
CA SER A 33 -57.40 -9.28 71.51
C SER A 33 -57.48 -9.99 70.16
N THR A 34 -58.66 -10.49 69.76
CA THR A 34 -58.88 -11.09 68.44
C THR A 34 -58.73 -10.06 67.32
N LYS A 35 -59.20 -8.82 67.53
CA LYS A 35 -58.99 -7.72 66.57
C LYS A 35 -57.51 -7.35 66.45
N ALA A 36 -56.77 -7.31 67.55
CA ALA A 36 -55.33 -7.07 67.56
C ALA A 36 -54.58 -8.17 66.81
N LEU A 37 -54.85 -9.45 67.12
CA LEU A 37 -54.27 -10.59 66.43
C LEU A 37 -54.60 -10.59 64.94
N SER A 38 -55.83 -10.24 64.55
CA SER A 38 -56.21 -10.10 63.14
C SER A 38 -55.41 -9.02 62.41
N ARG A 39 -55.10 -7.89 63.08
CA ARG A 39 -54.23 -6.85 62.53
C ARG A 39 -52.80 -7.33 62.38
N GLU A 40 -52.27 -8.07 63.36
CA GLU A 40 -50.93 -8.66 63.29
C GLU A 40 -50.82 -9.71 62.17
N ILE A 41 -51.80 -10.60 62.03
CA ILE A 41 -51.85 -11.58 60.92
C ILE A 41 -51.87 -10.88 59.56
N LYS A 42 -52.63 -9.78 59.43
CA LYS A 42 -52.59 -8.95 58.20
C LYS A 42 -51.21 -8.30 57.99
N GLY A 43 -50.57 -7.84 59.05
CA GLY A 43 -49.20 -7.34 59.03
C GLY A 43 -48.21 -8.41 58.54
N MET A 44 -48.27 -9.61 59.11
CA MET A 44 -47.45 -10.76 58.71
C MET A 44 -47.70 -11.18 57.27
N ALA A 45 -48.96 -11.22 56.82
CA ALA A 45 -49.28 -11.54 55.43
C ALA A 45 -48.71 -10.51 54.45
N LYS A 46 -48.70 -9.22 54.82
CA LYS A 46 -48.06 -8.17 54.04
C LYS A 46 -46.54 -8.37 53.97
N ILE A 47 -45.89 -8.62 55.11
CA ILE A 47 -44.44 -8.90 55.17
C ILE A 47 -44.09 -10.13 54.31
N PHE A 48 -44.89 -11.19 54.37
CA PHE A 48 -44.66 -12.39 53.56
C PHE A 48 -44.75 -12.10 52.06
N LYS A 49 -45.74 -11.31 51.64
CA LYS A 49 -45.87 -10.88 50.24
C LYS A 49 -44.69 -10.01 49.78
N ASP A 50 -44.21 -9.11 50.63
CA ASP A 50 -43.06 -8.28 50.31
C ASP A 50 -41.76 -9.10 50.27
N ASN A 51 -41.57 -10.05 51.18
CA ASN A 51 -40.45 -11.00 51.15
C ASN A 51 -40.45 -11.86 49.88
N GLN A 52 -41.62 -12.31 49.40
CA GLN A 52 -41.72 -13.03 48.13
C GLN A 52 -41.24 -12.17 46.95
N LYS A 53 -41.59 -10.88 46.90
CA LYS A 53 -41.10 -9.97 45.84
C LYS A 53 -39.59 -9.82 45.88
N VAL A 54 -39.00 -9.70 47.08
CA VAL A 54 -37.55 -9.63 47.24
C VAL A 54 -36.87 -10.91 46.72
N LEU A 55 -37.42 -12.08 47.05
CA LEU A 55 -36.89 -13.36 46.57
C LEU A 55 -36.96 -13.50 45.05
N VAL A 56 -38.05 -13.07 44.43
CA VAL A 56 -38.18 -13.05 42.96
C VAL A 56 -37.12 -12.13 42.35
N SER A 57 -36.96 -10.91 42.88
CA SER A 57 -35.94 -9.96 42.41
C SER A 57 -34.51 -10.51 42.57
N MET A 58 -34.21 -11.21 43.67
CA MET A 58 -32.93 -11.90 43.84
C MET A 58 -32.72 -13.00 42.81
N SER A 59 -33.77 -13.76 42.47
CA SER A 59 -33.70 -14.78 41.43
C SER A 59 -33.38 -14.19 40.06
N ASP A 60 -34.04 -13.09 39.70
CA ASP A 60 -33.80 -12.40 38.43
C ASP A 60 -32.37 -11.84 38.38
N MET A 61 -31.88 -11.31 39.51
CA MET A 61 -30.50 -10.84 39.65
C MET A 61 -29.48 -11.97 39.51
N MET A 62 -29.73 -13.14 40.09
CA MET A 62 -28.88 -14.32 39.91
C MET A 62 -28.85 -14.79 38.45
N GLN A 63 -29.97 -14.75 37.73
CA GLN A 63 -30.00 -15.08 36.31
C GLN A 63 -29.18 -14.07 35.49
N SER A 64 -29.30 -12.78 35.80
CA SER A 64 -28.51 -11.72 35.15
C SER A 64 -27.02 -11.88 35.42
N LEU A 65 -26.62 -12.17 36.66
CA LEU A 65 -25.24 -12.48 37.03
C LEU A 65 -24.69 -13.70 36.29
N ASN A 66 -25.51 -14.76 36.13
CA ASN A 66 -25.09 -15.97 35.44
C ASN A 66 -24.88 -15.73 33.93
N LEU A 67 -25.73 -14.90 33.31
CA LEU A 67 -25.56 -14.43 31.93
C LEU A 67 -24.27 -13.62 31.77
N ALA A 68 -24.02 -12.66 32.66
CA ALA A 68 -22.80 -11.87 32.66
C ALA A 68 -21.54 -12.73 32.85
N MET A 69 -21.60 -13.72 33.74
CA MET A 69 -20.49 -14.66 33.96
C MET A 69 -20.20 -15.50 32.72
N SER A 70 -21.23 -15.99 32.03
CA SER A 70 -21.06 -16.73 30.76
C SER A 70 -20.46 -15.85 29.65
N GLN A 71 -20.85 -14.57 29.58
CA GLN A 71 -20.27 -13.61 28.65
C GLN A 71 -18.79 -13.33 28.97
N MET A 72 -18.44 -13.11 30.24
CA MET A 72 -17.05 -12.91 30.67
C MET A 72 -16.17 -14.13 30.34
N GLN A 73 -16.68 -15.34 30.53
CA GLN A 73 -15.95 -16.57 30.14
C GLN A 73 -15.72 -16.66 28.63
N LYS A 74 -16.67 -16.23 27.80
CA LYS A 74 -16.50 -16.16 26.34
C LYS A 74 -15.46 -15.12 25.94
N GLN A 75 -15.49 -13.94 26.57
CA GLN A 75 -14.52 -12.87 26.32
C GLN A 75 -13.09 -13.29 26.73
N ALA A 76 -12.93 -13.98 27.86
CA ALA A 76 -11.63 -14.50 28.28
C ALA A 76 -11.01 -15.42 27.22
N LYS A 77 -11.79 -16.32 26.62
CA LYS A 77 -11.31 -17.18 25.51
C LYS A 77 -10.95 -16.40 24.25
N GLN A 78 -11.66 -15.31 23.95
CA GLN A 78 -11.31 -14.44 22.83
C GLN A 78 -10.02 -13.66 23.10
N MET A 79 -9.80 -13.26 24.36
CA MET A 79 -8.58 -12.58 24.79
C MET A 79 -7.35 -13.48 24.62
N ASP A 80 -7.45 -14.77 24.96
CA ASP A 80 -6.37 -15.74 24.73
C ASP A 80 -6.01 -15.86 23.24
N ILE A 81 -7.00 -15.86 22.35
CA ILE A 81 -6.78 -15.92 20.90
C ILE A 81 -6.11 -14.63 20.38
N ILE A 82 -6.56 -13.48 20.87
CA ILE A 82 -5.97 -12.17 20.51
C ILE A 82 -4.53 -12.08 21.01
N GLU A 83 -4.23 -12.62 22.19
CA GLU A 83 -2.87 -12.68 22.72
C GLU A 83 -1.97 -13.56 21.84
N GLU A 84 -2.44 -14.74 21.42
CA GLU A 84 -1.69 -15.62 20.50
C GLU A 84 -1.44 -14.94 19.14
N ASP A 85 -2.46 -14.29 18.57
CA ASP A 85 -2.33 -13.56 17.31
C ASP A 85 -1.36 -12.36 17.45
N THR A 86 -1.36 -11.67 18.58
CA THR A 86 -0.42 -10.58 18.87
C THR A 86 1.03 -11.09 18.95
N GLN A 87 1.24 -12.24 19.58
CA GLN A 87 2.56 -12.88 19.62
C GLN A 87 3.03 -13.30 18.22
N ARG A 88 2.13 -13.85 17.39
CA ARG A 88 2.44 -14.19 15.98
C ARG A 88 2.76 -12.95 15.14
N LEU A 89 2.02 -11.85 15.31
CA LEU A 89 2.30 -10.58 14.65
C LEU A 89 3.68 -10.03 15.05
N PHE A 90 4.05 -10.14 16.34
CA PHE A 90 5.36 -9.69 16.82
C PHE A 90 6.51 -10.53 16.22
N ALA A 91 6.30 -11.84 16.09
CA ALA A 91 7.25 -12.73 15.39
C ALA A 91 7.38 -12.38 13.90
N GLY A 92 6.26 -12.09 13.23
CA GLY A 92 6.26 -11.62 11.83
C GLY A 92 6.95 -10.27 11.65
N LEU A 93 6.74 -9.32 12.57
CA LEU A 93 7.40 -8.02 12.54
C LEU A 93 8.93 -8.13 12.68
N ASN A 94 9.41 -9.09 13.49
CA ASN A 94 10.83 -9.38 13.58
C ASN A 94 11.40 -9.94 12.26
N GLN A 95 10.63 -10.70 11.47
CA GLN A 95 11.05 -11.14 10.14
C GLN A 95 11.12 -9.96 9.15
N VAL A 96 10.17 -9.01 9.22
CA VAL A 96 10.19 -7.78 8.40
C VAL A 96 11.44 -6.91 8.68
N LYS A 97 11.90 -6.84 9.94
CA LYS A 97 13.18 -6.19 10.27
C LYS A 97 14.40 -6.88 9.63
N VAL A 98 14.36 -8.20 9.44
CA VAL A 98 15.42 -8.91 8.70
C VAL A 98 15.37 -8.55 7.20
N HIS A 99 14.18 -8.34 6.65
CA HIS A 99 14.01 -7.86 5.26
C HIS A 99 14.56 -6.44 5.06
N GLU A 100 14.48 -5.55 6.05
CA GLU A 100 15.09 -4.20 5.99
C GLU A 100 16.60 -4.27 5.73
N GLN A 101 17.31 -5.19 6.38
CA GLN A 101 18.74 -5.42 6.12
C GLN A 101 19.01 -5.94 4.70
N PHE A 102 18.08 -6.73 4.15
CA PHE A 102 18.17 -7.23 2.79
C PHE A 102 17.94 -6.12 1.75
N ILE A 103 16.98 -5.23 2.00
CA ILE A 103 16.72 -4.03 1.19
C ILE A 103 17.92 -3.10 1.21
N SER A 104 18.55 -2.90 2.37
CA SER A 104 19.79 -2.11 2.48
C SER A 104 20.93 -2.71 1.63
N LYS A 105 21.09 -4.04 1.66
CA LYS A 105 22.07 -4.74 0.80
C LYS A 105 21.75 -4.61 -0.68
N LEU A 106 20.48 -4.75 -1.08
CA LEU A 106 20.04 -4.56 -2.46
C LEU A 106 20.31 -3.13 -2.95
N ASN A 107 19.98 -2.12 -2.16
CA ASN A 107 20.25 -0.72 -2.50
C ASN A 107 21.75 -0.47 -2.72
N LYS A 108 22.60 -1.04 -1.85
CA LYS A 108 24.06 -0.94 -2.01
C LYS A 108 24.56 -1.62 -3.29
N GLN A 109 23.99 -2.78 -3.64
CA GLN A 109 24.33 -3.47 -4.89
C GLN A 109 23.87 -2.69 -6.13
N THR A 110 22.68 -2.08 -6.10
CA THR A 110 22.17 -1.22 -7.17
C THR A 110 23.07 0.00 -7.38
N GLU A 111 23.54 0.63 -6.30
CA GLU A 111 24.46 1.77 -6.38
C GLU A 111 25.82 1.38 -6.98
N GLU A 112 26.32 0.16 -6.70
CA GLU A 112 27.51 -0.39 -7.35
C GLU A 112 27.28 -0.69 -8.84
N PHE A 113 26.09 -1.16 -9.21
CA PHE A 113 25.71 -1.36 -10.62
C PHE A 113 25.65 -0.03 -11.38
N ASP A 114 25.04 1.01 -10.82
CA ASP A 114 24.99 2.34 -11.43
C ASP A 114 26.39 2.91 -11.65
N LYS A 115 27.30 2.71 -10.68
CA LYS A 115 28.73 3.09 -10.83
C LYS A 115 29.43 2.30 -11.95
N LYS A 116 29.13 1.01 -12.12
CA LYS A 116 29.66 0.20 -13.22
C LYS A 116 29.09 0.64 -14.58
N ILE A 117 27.79 0.93 -14.65
CA ILE A 117 27.12 1.44 -15.86
C ILE A 117 27.71 2.81 -16.24
N ALA A 118 27.93 3.70 -15.29
CA ALA A 118 28.57 4.99 -15.52
C ALA A 118 29.99 4.83 -16.09
N LYS A 119 30.80 3.91 -15.54
CA LYS A 119 32.14 3.58 -16.07
C LYS A 119 32.09 2.97 -17.48
N ILE A 120 31.10 2.13 -17.78
CA ILE A 120 30.90 1.59 -19.13
C ILE A 120 30.55 2.72 -20.11
N ASN A 121 29.69 3.65 -19.71
CA ASN A 121 29.33 4.83 -20.51
C ASN A 121 30.51 5.78 -20.74
N GLU A 122 31.39 5.99 -19.74
CA GLU A 122 32.63 6.75 -19.94
C GLU A 122 33.60 6.04 -20.89
N ASN A 123 33.77 4.72 -20.74
CA ASN A 123 34.62 3.93 -21.64
C ASN A 123 34.07 3.88 -23.08
N GLN A 124 32.76 4.03 -23.29
CA GLN A 124 32.18 4.20 -24.62
C GLN A 124 32.40 5.60 -25.21
N LYS A 125 32.59 6.63 -24.38
CA LYS A 125 32.97 7.98 -24.84
C LYS A 125 34.44 8.07 -25.25
N THR A 126 35.32 7.23 -24.69
CA THR A 126 36.77 7.19 -24.98
C THR A 126 37.18 6.09 -25.95
N GLY A 127 36.31 5.12 -26.26
CA GLY A 127 36.49 4.19 -27.36
C GLY A 127 36.47 4.90 -28.73
N PRO A 128 37.19 4.40 -29.76
CA PRO A 128 37.22 5.06 -31.06
C PRO A 128 35.80 5.12 -31.61
N LYS A 129 35.30 6.33 -31.89
CA LYS A 129 33.93 6.54 -32.35
C LYS A 129 33.73 5.74 -33.62
N THR A 130 32.98 4.64 -33.53
CA THR A 130 32.64 3.75 -34.64
C THR A 130 32.13 4.53 -35.86
N ASN A 131 31.44 5.66 -35.63
CA ASN A 131 30.98 6.56 -36.68
C ASN A 131 32.09 7.30 -37.44
N GLU A 132 33.19 7.71 -36.80
CA GLU A 132 34.34 8.34 -37.48
C GLU A 132 35.12 7.30 -38.31
N ILE A 133 35.25 6.07 -37.80
CA ILE A 133 35.83 4.95 -38.55
C ILE A 133 34.94 4.59 -39.75
N ILE A 134 33.63 4.46 -39.58
CA ILE A 134 32.68 4.20 -40.68
C ILE A 134 32.74 5.32 -41.73
N LYS A 135 32.84 6.58 -41.30
CA LYS A 135 32.97 7.73 -42.21
C LYS A 135 34.29 7.68 -42.99
N SER A 136 35.41 7.43 -42.32
CA SER A 136 36.73 7.28 -42.96
C SER A 136 36.77 6.09 -43.93
N ILE A 137 36.15 4.97 -43.58
CA ILE A 137 36.01 3.80 -44.46
C ILE A 137 35.13 4.14 -45.68
N ALA A 138 34.04 4.88 -45.50
CA ALA A 138 33.16 5.30 -46.59
C ALA A 138 33.85 6.28 -47.55
N GLU A 139 34.61 7.25 -47.02
CA GLU A 139 35.41 8.19 -47.80
C GLU A 139 36.54 7.47 -48.56
N SER A 140 37.23 6.54 -47.90
CA SER A 140 38.26 5.69 -48.52
C SER A 140 37.67 4.82 -49.64
N LYS A 141 36.49 4.21 -49.43
CA LYS A 141 35.78 3.43 -50.46
C LYS A 141 35.42 4.29 -51.68
N ALA A 142 34.92 5.51 -51.46
CA ALA A 142 34.58 6.43 -52.55
C ALA A 142 35.84 6.84 -53.33
N SER A 143 36.95 7.11 -52.64
CA SER A 143 38.22 7.45 -53.27
C SER A 143 38.82 6.28 -54.07
N ILE A 144 38.72 5.04 -53.55
CA ILE A 144 39.15 3.82 -54.26
C ILE A 144 38.33 3.61 -55.53
N GLN A 145 37.00 3.80 -55.47
CA GLN A 145 36.14 3.69 -56.66
C GLN A 145 36.44 4.76 -57.71
N ASN A 146 36.71 5.99 -57.29
CA ASN A 146 37.08 7.07 -58.21
C ASN A 146 38.42 6.79 -58.88
N ASN A 147 39.43 6.39 -58.10
CA ASN A 147 40.75 6.02 -58.61
C ASN A 147 40.66 4.83 -59.58
N SER A 148 39.83 3.82 -59.28
CA SER A 148 39.59 2.68 -60.17
C SER A 148 38.97 3.10 -61.52
N LYS A 149 37.98 4.02 -61.52
CA LYS A 149 37.42 4.58 -62.75
C LYS A 149 38.45 5.39 -63.56
N MET A 150 39.33 6.11 -62.88
CA MET A 150 40.40 6.86 -63.53
C MET A 150 41.43 5.92 -64.16
N ILE A 151 41.80 4.83 -63.49
CA ILE A 151 42.68 3.78 -64.03
C ILE A 151 42.05 3.13 -65.28
N MET A 152 40.75 2.83 -65.27
CA MET A 152 40.06 2.31 -66.47
C MET A 152 40.11 3.31 -67.64
N LYS A 153 39.89 4.61 -67.39
CA LYS A 153 40.01 5.64 -68.43
C LYS A 153 41.43 5.79 -68.95
N ILE A 154 42.43 5.66 -68.08
CA ILE A 154 43.85 5.70 -68.47
C ILE A 154 44.19 4.47 -69.29
N ALA A 155 43.76 3.27 -68.89
CA ALA A 155 43.96 2.04 -69.66
C ALA A 155 43.39 2.16 -71.08
N ASN A 156 42.13 2.61 -71.21
CA ASN A 156 41.52 2.82 -72.52
C ASN A 156 42.28 3.85 -73.37
N ARG A 157 42.75 4.96 -72.78
CA ARG A 157 43.58 5.95 -73.50
C ARG A 157 44.96 5.42 -73.85
N VAL A 158 45.56 4.56 -73.02
CA VAL A 158 46.85 3.91 -73.31
C VAL A 158 46.70 2.95 -74.47
N ASP A 159 45.61 2.19 -74.53
CA ASP A 159 45.30 1.31 -75.67
C ASP A 159 45.08 2.12 -76.96
N GLU A 160 44.34 3.23 -76.91
CA GLU A 160 44.18 4.15 -78.04
C GLU A 160 45.50 4.80 -78.49
N VAL A 161 46.36 5.17 -77.54
CA VAL A 161 47.68 5.76 -77.85
C VAL A 161 48.61 4.71 -78.45
N LYS A 162 48.58 3.48 -77.95
CA LYS A 162 49.34 2.35 -78.50
C LYS A 162 48.92 2.03 -79.93
N GLU A 163 47.62 2.00 -80.20
CA GLU A 163 47.08 1.77 -81.54
C GLU A 163 47.43 2.90 -82.53
N LYS A 164 47.57 4.14 -82.03
CA LYS A 164 48.07 5.30 -82.81
C LYS A 164 49.59 5.29 -82.98
N MET A 165 50.33 4.75 -82.03
CA MET A 165 51.80 4.65 -82.06
C MET A 165 52.28 3.55 -83.03
N ASP A 166 51.52 2.47 -83.19
CA ASP A 166 51.78 1.41 -84.20
C ASP A 166 51.62 1.91 -85.66
N LYS A 167 51.07 3.11 -85.89
CA LYS A 167 50.84 3.70 -87.22
C LYS A 167 51.84 4.79 -87.63
N VAL A 168 52.87 5.09 -86.83
CA VAL A 168 53.84 6.17 -87.13
C VAL A 168 55.28 5.63 -87.11
N PRO A 169 56.09 5.80 -88.16
CA PRO A 169 57.49 5.39 -88.13
C PRO A 169 58.30 6.34 -87.24
N THR A 170 59.16 5.73 -86.42
CA THR A 170 59.91 6.30 -85.31
C THR A 170 61.07 7.19 -85.74
N LYS A 171 61.27 8.28 -85.01
CA LYS A 171 62.59 8.80 -84.60
C LYS A 171 62.47 9.85 -83.48
N THR A 172 63.52 9.96 -82.66
CA THR A 172 63.84 10.94 -81.58
C THR A 172 63.47 10.45 -80.16
N GLU A 173 64.37 9.83 -79.38
CA GLU A 173 65.60 10.28 -78.67
C GLU A 173 65.36 10.76 -77.21
N GLY A 174 65.96 10.03 -76.25
CA GLY A 174 66.40 10.54 -74.94
C GLY A 174 65.42 10.48 -73.77
N ASN A 175 64.39 11.33 -73.76
CA ASN A 175 63.60 11.64 -72.54
C ASN A 175 62.47 10.61 -72.26
N LEU A 176 61.97 9.95 -73.29
CA LEU A 176 60.97 8.89 -73.15
C LEU A 176 61.53 7.67 -72.40
N THR A 177 62.80 7.33 -72.58
CA THR A 177 63.41 6.15 -71.96
C THR A 177 63.54 6.31 -70.45
N SER A 178 63.93 7.49 -69.96
CA SER A 178 64.02 7.75 -68.51
C SER A 178 62.65 7.76 -67.84
N GLN A 179 61.63 8.34 -68.49
CA GLN A 179 60.26 8.33 -67.97
C GLN A 179 59.65 6.93 -67.96
N ILE A 180 59.94 6.11 -68.98
CA ILE A 180 59.51 4.71 -69.03
C ILE A 180 60.14 3.92 -67.88
N GLU A 181 61.43 4.14 -67.58
CA GLU A 181 62.10 3.38 -66.53
C GLU A 181 61.68 3.82 -65.12
N GLU A 182 61.39 5.11 -64.91
CA GLU A 182 60.78 5.61 -63.69
C GLU A 182 59.36 5.05 -63.49
N LEU A 183 58.55 5.01 -64.55
CA LEU A 183 57.25 4.34 -64.54
C LEU A 183 57.37 2.86 -64.20
N ARG A 184 58.39 2.18 -64.72
CA ARG A 184 58.62 0.75 -64.49
C ARG A 184 58.97 0.45 -63.04
N GLU A 185 59.84 1.26 -62.42
CA GLU A 185 60.15 1.14 -60.99
C GLU A 185 58.96 1.50 -60.11
N ASN A 186 58.17 2.52 -60.47
CA ASN A 186 56.93 2.84 -59.76
C ASN A 186 55.90 1.70 -59.86
N ILE A 187 55.74 1.10 -61.04
CA ILE A 187 54.86 -0.07 -61.23
C ILE A 187 55.36 -1.24 -60.38
N LYS A 188 56.67 -1.51 -60.37
CA LYS A 188 57.27 -2.59 -59.57
C LYS A 188 57.07 -2.37 -58.06
N SER A 189 57.23 -1.14 -57.58
CA SER A 189 56.94 -0.75 -56.19
C SER A 189 55.47 -0.94 -55.84
N ILE A 190 54.55 -0.56 -56.73
CA ILE A 190 53.10 -0.80 -56.56
C ILE A 190 52.78 -2.29 -56.56
N THR A 191 53.38 -3.08 -57.46
CA THR A 191 53.18 -4.53 -57.52
C THR A 191 53.64 -5.21 -56.23
N ASN A 192 54.80 -4.82 -55.69
CA ASN A 192 55.30 -5.35 -54.43
C ASN A 192 54.36 -5.00 -53.27
N ARG A 193 53.96 -3.73 -53.12
CA ARG A 193 53.00 -3.30 -52.08
C ARG A 193 51.64 -3.99 -52.22
N THR A 194 51.19 -4.25 -53.44
CA THR A 194 49.94 -4.98 -53.70
C THR A 194 50.05 -6.45 -53.28
N GLY A 195 51.22 -7.07 -53.48
CA GLY A 195 51.51 -8.41 -52.98
C GLY A 195 51.47 -8.51 -51.45
N ASP A 196 52.06 -7.53 -50.76
CA ASP A 196 52.05 -7.46 -49.29
C ASP A 196 50.63 -7.29 -48.74
N ILE A 197 49.82 -6.41 -49.34
CA ILE A 197 48.40 -6.22 -48.99
C ILE A 197 47.59 -7.52 -49.17
N GLY A 198 47.89 -8.30 -50.22
CA GLY A 198 47.25 -9.60 -50.43
C GLY A 198 47.54 -10.61 -49.31
N LYS A 199 48.76 -10.55 -48.76
CA LYS A 199 49.16 -11.36 -47.60
C LYS A 199 48.44 -10.94 -46.33
N ASP A 200 48.39 -9.64 -46.05
CA ASP A 200 47.70 -9.10 -44.88
C ASP A 200 46.19 -9.40 -44.91
N MET A 201 45.55 -9.28 -46.07
CA MET A 201 44.13 -9.65 -46.20
C MET A 201 43.88 -11.14 -46.02
N SER A 202 44.83 -12.00 -46.41
CA SER A 202 44.73 -13.43 -46.18
C SER A 202 44.85 -13.77 -44.69
N ASN A 203 45.75 -13.10 -43.97
CA ASN A 203 45.89 -13.25 -42.51
C ASN A 203 44.64 -12.76 -41.78
N LEU A 204 44.12 -11.58 -42.11
CA LEU A 204 42.88 -11.05 -41.54
C LEU A 204 41.68 -11.96 -41.81
N LYS A 205 41.57 -12.52 -43.02
CA LYS A 205 40.52 -13.49 -43.34
C LYS A 205 40.60 -14.73 -42.45
N ASN A 206 41.80 -15.23 -42.18
CA ASN A 206 42.00 -16.40 -41.33
C ASN A 206 41.71 -16.10 -39.86
N GLU A 207 42.14 -14.95 -39.34
CA GLU A 207 41.84 -14.52 -37.97
C GLU A 207 40.34 -14.29 -37.76
N ILE A 208 39.68 -13.57 -38.67
CA ILE A 208 38.22 -13.36 -38.64
C ILE A 208 37.48 -14.71 -38.76
N GLY A 209 37.92 -15.58 -39.66
CA GLY A 209 37.38 -16.93 -39.81
C GLY A 209 37.53 -17.74 -38.52
N GLY A 210 38.67 -17.64 -37.83
CA GLY A 210 38.92 -18.29 -36.55
C GLY A 210 38.02 -17.77 -35.42
N ILE A 211 37.78 -16.45 -35.37
CA ILE A 211 36.88 -15.83 -34.38
C ILE A 211 35.43 -16.26 -34.62
N VAL A 212 34.96 -16.21 -35.88
CA VAL A 212 33.59 -16.58 -36.25
C VAL A 212 33.33 -18.08 -36.07
N SER A 213 34.34 -18.91 -36.32
CA SER A 213 34.22 -20.37 -36.20
C SER A 213 34.43 -20.88 -34.79
N ASN A 214 34.81 -20.03 -33.82
CA ASN A 214 35.08 -20.45 -32.45
C ASN A 214 33.76 -20.81 -31.72
N PRO A 215 33.45 -22.10 -31.53
CA PRO A 215 32.15 -22.54 -31.01
C PRO A 215 31.92 -22.09 -29.57
N LYS A 216 33.00 -21.83 -28.81
CA LYS A 216 32.95 -21.43 -27.41
C LYS A 216 32.28 -20.08 -27.20
N ILE A 217 32.45 -19.13 -28.13
CA ILE A 217 31.87 -17.78 -27.97
C ILE A 217 30.35 -17.85 -28.14
N SER A 218 29.90 -18.57 -29.18
CA SER A 218 28.47 -18.81 -29.43
C SER A 218 27.81 -19.58 -28.27
N SER A 219 28.45 -20.64 -27.76
CA SER A 219 27.92 -21.41 -26.64
C SER A 219 27.89 -20.62 -25.32
N LEU A 220 28.94 -19.85 -25.01
CA LEU A 220 28.99 -19.02 -23.80
C LEU A 220 27.91 -17.94 -23.79
N ILE A 221 27.69 -17.28 -24.93
CA ILE A 221 26.62 -16.26 -25.06
C ILE A 221 25.25 -16.94 -25.01
N GLY A 222 25.07 -18.08 -25.70
CA GLY A 222 23.81 -18.81 -25.73
C GLY A 222 23.39 -19.36 -24.37
N ASP A 223 24.31 -20.00 -23.64
CA ASP A 223 24.03 -20.56 -22.32
C ASP A 223 23.87 -19.46 -21.27
N GLY A 224 24.71 -18.41 -21.31
CA GLY A 224 24.55 -17.25 -20.43
C GLY A 224 23.20 -16.56 -20.62
N MET A 225 22.72 -16.44 -21.86
CA MET A 225 21.42 -15.82 -22.15
C MET A 225 20.24 -16.71 -21.74
N LYS A 226 20.37 -18.04 -21.78
CA LYS A 226 19.37 -18.97 -21.24
C LYS A 226 19.29 -18.87 -19.71
N THR A 227 20.43 -18.91 -19.02
CA THR A 227 20.47 -18.77 -17.56
C THR A 227 19.87 -17.44 -17.12
N PHE A 228 20.24 -16.35 -17.79
CA PHE A 228 19.69 -15.02 -17.49
C PHE A 228 18.16 -14.95 -17.71
N LYS A 229 17.65 -15.56 -18.78
CA LYS A 229 16.20 -15.66 -19.03
C LYS A 229 15.48 -16.43 -17.93
N SER A 230 16.01 -17.58 -17.53
CA SER A 230 15.42 -18.40 -16.47
C SER A 230 15.43 -17.69 -15.11
N GLU A 231 16.51 -17.01 -14.75
CA GLU A 231 16.59 -16.24 -13.50
C GLU A 231 15.59 -15.06 -13.48
N ILE A 232 15.40 -14.38 -14.61
CA ILE A 232 14.40 -13.32 -14.73
C ILE A 232 12.99 -13.89 -14.61
N GLU A 233 12.69 -14.99 -15.30
CA GLU A 233 11.37 -15.65 -15.23
C GLU A 233 11.04 -16.10 -13.80
N GLU A 234 12.03 -16.66 -13.08
CA GLU A 234 11.87 -17.05 -11.67
C GLU A 234 11.63 -15.83 -10.76
N LYS A 235 12.41 -14.75 -10.93
CA LYS A 235 12.22 -13.52 -10.15
C LYS A 235 10.85 -12.88 -10.40
N ILE A 236 10.40 -12.84 -11.65
CA ILE A 236 9.07 -12.32 -12.01
C ILE A 236 7.98 -13.19 -11.39
N SER A 237 8.10 -14.53 -11.45
CA SER A 237 7.16 -15.45 -10.81
C SER A 237 7.07 -15.25 -9.29
N ASN A 238 8.22 -15.09 -8.63
CA ASN A 238 8.27 -14.82 -7.18
C ASN A 238 7.61 -13.48 -6.81
N ILE A 239 7.84 -12.43 -7.60
CA ILE A 239 7.18 -11.12 -7.40
C ILE A 239 5.67 -11.25 -7.62
N SER A 240 5.23 -11.96 -8.66
CA SER A 240 3.80 -12.20 -8.93
C SER A 240 3.12 -12.88 -7.74
N ASN A 241 3.73 -13.95 -7.21
CA ASN A 241 3.20 -14.66 -6.04
C ASN A 241 3.13 -13.76 -4.79
N MET A 242 4.08 -12.84 -4.60
CA MET A 242 4.03 -11.88 -3.49
C MET A 242 2.89 -10.87 -3.67
N ILE A 243 2.65 -10.40 -4.90
CA ILE A 243 1.55 -9.48 -5.21
C ILE A 243 0.21 -10.17 -4.96
N ASP A 244 0.00 -11.38 -5.48
CA ASP A 244 -1.24 -12.14 -5.28
C ASP A 244 -1.53 -12.37 -3.78
N ARG A 245 -0.48 -12.68 -3.01
CA ARG A 245 -0.60 -12.86 -1.56
C ARG A 245 -0.90 -11.54 -0.84
N SER A 246 -0.34 -10.42 -1.31
CA SER A 246 -0.63 -9.09 -0.78
C SER A 246 -2.10 -8.72 -1.01
N ASP A 247 -2.63 -8.97 -2.21
CA ASP A 247 -4.03 -8.69 -2.56
C ASP A 247 -4.99 -9.55 -1.74
N GLN A 248 -4.65 -10.82 -1.51
CA GLN A 248 -5.42 -11.70 -0.62
C GLN A 248 -5.45 -11.16 0.82
N ILE A 249 -4.30 -10.72 1.36
CA ILE A 249 -4.23 -10.15 2.71
C ILE A 249 -5.08 -8.89 2.81
N ALA A 250 -5.03 -8.00 1.82
CA ALA A 250 -5.84 -6.79 1.78
C ALA A 250 -7.34 -7.12 1.76
N SER A 251 -7.75 -8.08 0.92
CA SER A 251 -9.15 -8.54 0.84
C SER A 251 -9.62 -9.17 2.16
N GLU A 252 -8.82 -10.02 2.79
CA GLU A 252 -9.15 -10.60 4.10
C GLU A 252 -9.25 -9.54 5.20
N PHE A 253 -8.38 -8.53 5.17
CA PHE A 253 -8.42 -7.40 6.10
C PHE A 253 -9.73 -6.62 5.97
N HIS A 254 -10.15 -6.30 4.74
CA HIS A 254 -11.43 -5.65 4.49
C HIS A 254 -12.60 -6.49 5.01
N ARG A 255 -12.62 -7.80 4.71
CA ARG A 255 -13.69 -8.70 5.18
C ARG A 255 -13.76 -8.80 6.71
N LYS A 256 -12.61 -8.87 7.38
CA LYS A 256 -12.56 -8.89 8.85
C LYS A 256 -12.99 -7.55 9.43
N THR A 257 -12.59 -6.44 8.83
CA THR A 257 -13.00 -5.09 9.23
C THR A 257 -14.52 -4.93 9.15
N ASP A 258 -15.15 -5.36 8.06
CA ASP A 258 -16.61 -5.32 7.89
C ASP A 258 -17.33 -6.15 8.95
N LYS A 259 -16.79 -7.32 9.28
CA LYS A 259 -17.38 -8.18 10.33
C LYS A 259 -17.29 -7.52 11.71
N VAL A 260 -16.12 -6.98 12.08
CA VAL A 260 -15.94 -6.26 13.35
C VAL A 260 -16.85 -5.04 13.41
N MET A 261 -17.01 -4.32 12.31
CA MET A 261 -17.92 -3.17 12.19
C MET A 261 -19.37 -3.56 12.49
N GLN A 262 -19.84 -4.68 11.93
CA GLN A 262 -21.20 -5.20 12.19
C GLN A 262 -21.38 -5.61 13.66
N GLU A 263 -20.38 -6.26 14.25
CA GLU A 263 -20.42 -6.66 15.66
C GLU A 263 -20.46 -5.43 16.58
N ILE A 264 -19.67 -4.39 16.31
CA ILE A 264 -19.68 -3.11 17.05
C ILE A 264 -21.05 -2.43 16.94
N GLN A 265 -21.64 -2.37 15.73
CA GLN A 265 -22.98 -1.81 15.53
C GLN A 265 -24.08 -2.61 16.27
N GLY A 266 -23.93 -3.93 16.39
CA GLY A 266 -24.85 -4.78 17.13
C GLY A 266 -24.83 -4.56 18.65
N VAL A 267 -23.71 -4.08 19.20
CA VAL A 267 -23.54 -3.84 20.65
C VAL A 267 -24.09 -2.47 21.10
N LYS A 268 -24.35 -1.56 20.15
CA LYS A 268 -24.85 -0.18 20.35
C LYS A 268 -26.18 -0.06 21.11
N GLY A 269 -26.93 -1.16 21.25
CA GLY A 269 -28.25 -1.18 21.91
C GLY A 269 -28.28 -1.63 23.39
N VAL A 270 -27.15 -2.05 23.98
CA VAL A 270 -27.15 -2.77 25.28
C VAL A 270 -26.16 -2.22 26.33
N THR A 271 -25.44 -1.13 26.05
CA THR A 271 -24.31 -0.67 26.90
C THR A 271 -24.41 0.79 27.38
N ASN A 272 -23.68 1.13 28.46
CA ASN A 272 -23.63 2.49 29.04
C ASN A 272 -22.87 3.48 28.13
N LYS A 273 -23.17 4.78 28.24
CA LYS A 273 -22.63 5.88 27.39
C LYS A 273 -21.12 5.81 27.13
N ALA A 274 -20.29 5.58 28.15
CA ALA A 274 -18.84 5.47 27.98
C ALA A 274 -18.40 4.29 27.06
N SER A 275 -19.13 3.17 27.07
CA SER A 275 -18.85 2.02 26.20
C SER A 275 -19.37 2.23 24.78
N ASP A 276 -20.43 3.02 24.61
CA ASP A 276 -20.93 3.44 23.30
C ASP A 276 -19.96 4.44 22.64
N ASP A 277 -19.41 5.37 23.42
CA ASP A 277 -18.43 6.35 22.94
C ASP A 277 -17.09 5.68 22.54
N SER A 278 -16.56 4.75 23.35
CA SER A 278 -15.39 3.95 22.93
C SER A 278 -15.65 3.09 21.69
N SER A 279 -16.87 2.56 21.53
CA SER A 279 -17.26 1.80 20.33
C SER A 279 -17.31 2.69 19.08
N LYS A 280 -17.77 3.94 19.21
CA LYS A 280 -17.76 4.95 18.14
C LYS A 280 -16.33 5.37 17.76
N GLU A 281 -15.43 5.53 18.72
CA GLU A 281 -14.02 5.82 18.45
C GLU A 281 -13.34 4.69 17.67
N VAL A 282 -13.55 3.44 18.09
CA VAL A 282 -13.03 2.27 17.36
C VAL A 282 -13.63 2.20 15.96
N MET A 283 -14.92 2.48 15.82
CA MET A 283 -15.61 2.57 14.53
C MET A 283 -14.99 3.64 13.61
N ALA A 284 -14.66 4.80 14.16
CA ALA A 284 -14.01 5.90 13.44
C ALA A 284 -12.63 5.49 12.91
N ILE A 285 -11.81 4.85 13.75
CA ILE A 285 -10.47 4.36 13.37
C ILE A 285 -10.56 3.30 12.27
N LEU A 286 -11.48 2.34 12.39
CA LEU A 286 -11.67 1.30 11.38
C LEU A 286 -12.09 1.90 10.02
N LYS A 287 -13.04 2.83 10.03
CA LYS A 287 -13.49 3.52 8.80
C LYS A 287 -12.40 4.40 8.19
N LEU A 288 -11.57 5.05 9.01
CA LEU A 288 -10.41 5.78 8.55
C LEU A 288 -9.37 4.86 7.88
N ASN A 289 -9.10 3.68 8.47
CA ASN A 289 -8.18 2.71 7.90
C ASN A 289 -8.70 2.13 6.57
N GLU A 290 -9.99 1.79 6.51
CA GLU A 290 -10.65 1.32 5.29
C GLU A 290 -10.53 2.35 4.17
N TYR A 291 -10.83 3.62 4.47
CA TYR A 291 -10.68 4.73 3.53
C TYR A 291 -9.24 4.88 3.04
N GLN A 292 -8.26 4.92 3.96
CA GLN A 292 -6.84 5.09 3.57
C GLN A 292 -6.34 3.93 2.70
N SER A 293 -6.79 2.70 2.97
CA SER A 293 -6.50 1.53 2.14
C SER A 293 -7.12 1.69 0.75
N SER A 294 -8.40 2.07 0.67
CA SER A 294 -9.12 2.25 -0.59
C SER A 294 -8.45 3.31 -1.49
N ILE A 295 -8.09 4.46 -0.92
CA ILE A 295 -7.40 5.54 -1.63
C ILE A 295 -6.01 5.11 -2.11
N ARG A 296 -5.24 4.34 -1.32
CA ARG A 296 -3.95 3.80 -1.77
C ARG A 296 -4.11 2.82 -2.93
N MET A 297 -5.05 1.88 -2.81
CA MET A 297 -5.28 0.88 -3.84
C MET A 297 -5.69 1.53 -5.17
N GLN A 298 -6.55 2.56 -5.12
CA GLN A 298 -6.90 3.34 -6.31
C GLN A 298 -5.68 4.11 -6.86
N ALA A 299 -4.88 4.71 -5.98
CA ALA A 299 -3.68 5.46 -6.37
C ALA A 299 -2.55 4.59 -6.95
N GLU A 300 -2.53 3.30 -6.64
CA GLU A 300 -1.57 2.34 -7.21
C GLU A 300 -1.88 1.99 -8.67
N SER A 301 -3.11 2.26 -9.15
CA SER A 301 -3.46 2.04 -10.55
C SER A 301 -2.59 2.87 -11.50
N LYS A 302 -2.10 2.22 -12.56
CA LYS A 302 -1.33 2.87 -13.63
C LYS A 302 -2.20 3.72 -14.55
N TYR A 303 -3.47 3.38 -14.67
CA TYR A 303 -4.44 4.07 -15.52
C TYR A 303 -5.69 4.37 -14.70
N GLY A 304 -6.25 5.54 -14.90
CA GLY A 304 -7.51 5.93 -14.28
C GLY A 304 -8.14 7.04 -15.10
N ASP A 305 -9.44 7.23 -14.89
CA ASP A 305 -10.20 8.27 -15.57
C ASP A 305 -10.76 9.28 -14.57
N ILE A 306 -11.53 10.23 -15.10
CA ILE A 306 -12.14 11.28 -14.30
C ILE A 306 -13.17 10.75 -13.28
N LYS A 307 -13.78 9.58 -13.54
CA LYS A 307 -14.74 8.94 -12.62
C LYS A 307 -14.02 8.32 -11.44
N ASP A 308 -12.81 7.83 -11.63
CA ASP A 308 -11.98 7.35 -10.52
C ASP A 308 -11.64 8.51 -9.55
N VAL A 309 -11.33 9.69 -10.09
CA VAL A 309 -11.15 10.91 -9.29
C VAL A 309 -12.43 11.31 -8.56
N GLU A 310 -13.58 11.28 -9.24
CA GLU A 310 -14.88 11.56 -8.64
C GLU A 310 -15.21 10.59 -7.50
N LYS A 311 -14.89 9.30 -7.66
CA LYS A 311 -15.03 8.28 -6.63
C LYS A 311 -14.13 8.57 -5.43
N MET A 312 -12.85 8.90 -5.64
CA MET A 312 -11.93 9.28 -4.56
C MET A 312 -12.43 10.52 -3.81
N ALA A 313 -12.94 11.52 -4.52
CA ALA A 313 -13.50 12.73 -3.93
C ALA A 313 -14.76 12.41 -3.10
N SER A 314 -15.67 11.61 -3.65
CA SER A 314 -16.90 11.17 -2.97
C SER A 314 -16.60 10.40 -1.69
N GLN A 315 -15.66 9.43 -1.74
CA GLN A 315 -15.23 8.68 -0.57
C GLN A 315 -14.61 9.57 0.51
N THR A 316 -13.90 10.64 0.10
CA THR A 316 -13.32 11.61 1.02
C THR A 316 -14.41 12.42 1.73
N THR A 317 -15.41 12.89 0.98
CA THR A 317 -16.58 13.60 1.53
C THR A 317 -17.39 12.72 2.48
N GLU A 318 -17.62 11.45 2.12
CA GLU A 318 -18.31 10.49 2.99
C GLU A 318 -17.59 10.29 4.33
N LEU A 319 -16.26 10.16 4.31
CA LEU A 319 -15.47 10.04 5.53
C LEU A 319 -15.55 11.29 6.40
N ILE A 320 -15.47 12.48 5.81
CA ILE A 320 -15.57 13.76 6.53
C ILE A 320 -16.94 13.84 7.23
N ASN A 321 -18.02 13.58 6.50
CA ASN A 321 -19.38 13.60 7.05
C ASN A 321 -19.57 12.58 8.17
N LEU A 322 -18.94 11.41 8.08
CA LEU A 322 -18.96 10.40 9.13
C LEU A 322 -18.28 10.92 10.41
N PHE A 323 -17.09 11.52 10.31
CA PHE A 323 -16.36 12.06 11.45
C PHE A 323 -17.06 13.27 12.08
N ASP A 324 -17.67 14.14 11.27
CA ASP A 324 -18.46 15.26 11.77
C ASP A 324 -19.70 14.78 12.53
N LYS A 325 -20.39 13.76 12.00
CA LYS A 325 -21.53 13.14 12.70
C LYS A 325 -21.10 12.50 14.02
N LEU A 326 -19.97 11.76 14.02
CA LEU A 326 -19.45 11.13 15.23
C LEU A 326 -19.05 12.18 16.28
N SER A 327 -18.41 13.28 15.88
CA SER A 327 -18.10 14.41 16.77
C SER A 327 -19.35 15.00 17.44
N ILE A 328 -20.45 15.14 16.70
CA ILE A 328 -21.71 15.65 17.25
C ILE A 328 -22.32 14.63 18.24
N GLU A 329 -22.20 13.33 17.94
CA GLU A 329 -22.76 12.26 18.79
C GLU A 329 -21.97 12.02 20.09
N THR A 330 -20.67 12.30 20.12
CA THR A 330 -19.80 12.08 21.28
C THR A 330 -19.63 13.31 22.17
N ASP A 331 -20.10 14.50 21.76
CA ASP A 331 -19.86 15.82 22.42
C ASP A 331 -18.35 16.21 22.50
N ASP A 332 -17.46 15.28 22.16
CA ASP A 332 -16.05 15.50 21.88
C ASP A 332 -15.83 15.92 20.43
N LYS A 333 -15.09 17.00 20.23
CA LYS A 333 -14.60 17.42 18.90
C LYS A 333 -13.53 16.44 18.42
N ILE A 334 -13.94 15.37 17.76
CA ILE A 334 -13.08 14.46 17.00
C ILE A 334 -13.29 14.71 15.49
N PRO A 335 -12.99 15.92 14.96
CA PRO A 335 -13.09 16.14 13.52
C PRO A 335 -12.00 15.31 12.83
N LEU A 336 -12.21 14.99 11.55
CA LEU A 336 -11.20 14.31 10.76
C LEU A 336 -9.88 15.11 10.80
N PRO A 337 -8.74 14.49 11.18
CA PRO A 337 -7.47 15.20 11.28
C PRO A 337 -7.12 15.92 9.98
N HIS A 338 -6.57 17.13 10.09
CA HIS A 338 -6.25 17.98 8.94
C HIS A 338 -5.25 17.32 8.00
N GLU A 339 -4.31 16.56 8.56
CA GLU A 339 -3.29 15.81 7.86
C GLU A 339 -3.91 14.76 6.93
N VAL A 340 -5.00 14.11 7.36
CA VAL A 340 -5.70 13.11 6.54
C VAL A 340 -6.39 13.79 5.35
N ARG A 341 -7.03 14.93 5.57
CA ARG A 341 -7.67 15.72 4.49
C ARG A 341 -6.65 16.23 3.47
N LYS A 342 -5.52 16.78 3.94
CA LYS A 342 -4.38 17.17 3.09
C LYS A 342 -3.78 16.00 2.34
N TRP A 343 -3.62 14.86 3.00
CA TRP A 343 -3.08 13.65 2.38
C TRP A 343 -3.99 13.14 1.27
N ALA A 344 -5.30 13.10 1.51
CA ALA A 344 -6.32 12.67 0.55
C ALA A 344 -6.34 13.52 -0.71
N VAL A 345 -6.51 14.84 -0.56
CA VAL A 345 -6.54 15.79 -1.69
C VAL A 345 -5.21 15.76 -2.45
N GLY A 346 -4.10 15.67 -1.71
CA GLY A 346 -2.79 15.53 -2.32
C GLY A 346 -2.64 14.24 -3.12
N LYS A 347 -3.19 13.11 -2.64
CA LYS A 347 -3.17 11.84 -3.36
C LYS A 347 -4.01 11.89 -4.63
N ILE A 348 -5.15 12.57 -4.60
CA ILE A 348 -5.98 12.78 -5.80
C ILE A 348 -5.19 13.54 -6.87
N PHE A 349 -4.46 14.60 -6.51
CA PHE A 349 -3.60 15.31 -7.46
C PHE A 349 -2.43 14.47 -7.98
N ASP A 350 -1.80 13.65 -7.14
CA ASP A 350 -0.76 12.71 -7.59
C ASP A 350 -1.31 11.69 -8.62
N CYS A 351 -2.57 11.26 -8.46
CA CYS A 351 -3.22 10.36 -9.40
C CYS A 351 -3.58 11.08 -10.69
N ALA A 352 -4.10 12.30 -10.59
CA ALA A 352 -4.40 13.14 -11.75
C ALA A 352 -3.17 13.43 -12.61
N ASP A 353 -2.01 13.67 -11.99
CA ASP A 353 -0.72 13.79 -12.69
C ASP A 353 -0.37 12.50 -13.44
N LYS A 354 -0.37 11.38 -12.72
CA LYS A 354 -0.04 10.06 -13.26
C LYS A 354 -0.95 9.66 -14.43
N TRP A 355 -2.23 10.03 -14.37
CA TRP A 355 -3.23 9.71 -15.38
C TRP A 355 -3.39 10.82 -16.43
N GLU A 356 -2.53 11.85 -16.40
CA GLU A 356 -2.50 12.98 -17.33
C GLU A 356 -3.86 13.70 -17.46
N LEU A 357 -4.59 13.84 -16.34
CA LEU A 357 -5.89 14.49 -16.31
C LEU A 357 -5.75 16.02 -16.29
N ARG A 358 -6.73 16.71 -16.89
CA ARG A 358 -6.75 18.18 -16.94
C ARG A 358 -7.04 18.75 -15.56
N PHE A 359 -6.21 19.70 -15.13
CA PHE A 359 -6.34 20.37 -13.83
C PHE A 359 -7.75 20.90 -13.58
N SER A 360 -8.31 21.67 -14.52
CA SER A 360 -9.63 22.30 -14.33
C SER A 360 -10.77 21.28 -14.13
N GLU A 361 -10.69 20.09 -14.75
CA GLU A 361 -11.70 19.05 -14.55
C GLU A 361 -11.58 18.43 -13.15
N VAL A 362 -10.36 18.11 -12.73
CA VAL A 362 -10.07 17.56 -11.41
C VAL A 362 -10.43 18.57 -10.32
N PHE A 363 -10.09 19.85 -10.54
CA PHE A 363 -10.37 20.92 -9.60
C PHE A 363 -11.88 21.16 -9.43
N ASN A 364 -12.64 21.19 -10.52
CA ASN A 364 -14.10 21.33 -10.45
C ASN A 364 -14.75 20.18 -9.66
N ILE A 365 -14.33 18.95 -9.89
CA ILE A 365 -14.83 17.79 -9.13
C ILE A 365 -14.54 17.91 -7.64
N LEU A 366 -13.33 18.37 -7.29
CA LEU A 366 -12.97 18.58 -5.89
C LEU A 366 -13.78 19.73 -5.27
N VAL A 367 -14.03 20.82 -5.99
CA VAL A 367 -14.86 21.94 -5.52
C VAL A 367 -16.31 21.49 -5.33
N ASP A 368 -16.87 20.72 -6.27
CA ASP A 368 -18.25 20.26 -6.23
C ASP A 368 -18.50 19.23 -5.11
N ASN A 369 -17.52 18.34 -4.85
CA ASN A 369 -17.67 17.29 -3.84
C ASN A 369 -17.26 17.70 -2.42
N LEU A 370 -16.18 18.47 -2.27
CA LEU A 370 -15.62 18.81 -0.96
C LEU A 370 -16.01 20.23 -0.49
N GLY A 371 -16.38 21.11 -1.42
CA GLY A 371 -16.66 22.51 -1.14
C GLY A 371 -15.41 23.38 -1.01
N ARG A 372 -15.59 24.69 -1.23
CA ARG A 372 -14.48 25.68 -1.32
C ARG A 372 -13.68 25.81 -0.01
N GLU A 373 -14.36 25.84 1.13
CA GLU A 373 -13.70 26.01 2.44
C GLU A 373 -12.80 24.82 2.81
N LEU A 374 -13.30 23.60 2.61
CA LEU A 374 -12.54 22.39 2.95
C LEU A 374 -11.36 22.20 2.00
N LEU A 375 -11.57 22.51 0.73
CA LEU A 375 -10.52 22.44 -0.28
C LEU A 375 -9.42 23.48 -0.02
N LYS A 376 -9.79 24.70 0.40
CA LYS A 376 -8.86 25.76 0.80
C LYS A 376 -7.92 25.32 1.92
N GLU A 377 -8.44 24.62 2.91
CA GLU A 377 -7.65 24.11 4.03
C GLU A 377 -6.79 22.89 3.64
N SER A 378 -7.23 22.08 2.67
CA SER A 378 -6.64 20.78 2.34
C SER A 378 -5.64 20.83 1.18
N ILE A 379 -5.69 21.85 0.33
CA ILE A 379 -4.78 22.00 -0.82
C ILE A 379 -3.35 22.34 -0.37
N ARG A 380 -2.38 21.70 -1.01
CA ARG A 380 -0.96 22.06 -0.91
C ARG A 380 -0.53 22.81 -2.17
N ILE A 381 -0.48 24.13 -2.08
CA ILE A 381 -0.06 25.00 -3.21
C ILE A 381 1.28 24.58 -3.84
N PRO A 382 2.33 24.22 -3.08
CA PRO A 382 3.57 23.74 -3.70
C PRO A 382 3.37 22.51 -4.59
N GLN A 383 2.56 21.54 -4.15
CA GLN A 383 2.28 20.33 -4.91
C GLN A 383 1.54 20.64 -6.22
N VAL A 384 0.51 21.49 -6.17
CA VAL A 384 -0.23 21.88 -7.37
C VAL A 384 0.67 22.64 -8.35
N ARG A 385 1.53 23.53 -7.84
CA ARG A 385 2.52 24.23 -8.68
C ARG A 385 3.47 23.26 -9.37
N ASP A 386 3.97 22.26 -8.64
CA ASP A 386 4.98 21.34 -9.15
C ASP A 386 4.38 20.37 -10.18
N ILE A 387 3.09 20.00 -10.03
CA ILE A 387 2.36 19.11 -10.94
C ILE A 387 1.78 19.85 -12.15
N PHE A 388 0.97 20.90 -11.92
CA PHE A 388 0.15 21.56 -12.95
C PHE A 388 0.67 22.95 -13.35
N GLY A 389 1.72 23.45 -12.70
CA GLY A 389 2.35 24.72 -13.01
C GLY A 389 1.68 25.95 -12.37
N ILE A 390 2.24 27.13 -12.66
CA ILE A 390 1.85 28.40 -12.02
C ILE A 390 0.40 28.83 -12.35
N ARG A 391 -0.12 28.47 -13.54
CA ARG A 391 -1.48 28.85 -13.97
C ARG A 391 -2.56 28.18 -13.12
N ALA A 392 -2.35 26.91 -12.77
CA ALA A 392 -3.26 26.18 -11.88
C ALA A 392 -3.29 26.79 -10.47
N VAL A 393 -2.14 27.29 -9.99
CA VAL A 393 -2.07 28.00 -8.71
C VAL A 393 -2.86 29.31 -8.77
N ASP A 394 -2.77 30.07 -9.86
CA ASP A 394 -3.54 31.30 -10.03
C ASP A 394 -5.05 31.04 -10.10
N GLU A 395 -5.46 29.96 -10.76
CA GLU A 395 -6.86 29.49 -10.80
C GLU A 395 -7.36 29.17 -9.38
N ILE A 396 -6.59 28.41 -8.59
CA ILE A 396 -6.91 28.12 -7.18
C ILE A 396 -7.03 29.40 -6.34
N ARG A 397 -6.08 30.34 -6.50
CA ARG A 397 -6.08 31.59 -5.73
C ARG A 397 -7.30 32.45 -6.04
N ASN A 398 -7.68 32.53 -7.30
CA ASN A 398 -8.87 33.27 -7.75
C ASN A 398 -10.17 32.60 -7.29
N GLU A 399 -10.27 31.27 -7.40
CA GLU A 399 -11.47 30.49 -7.07
C GLU A 399 -11.71 30.32 -5.56
N LEU A 400 -10.64 30.14 -4.77
CA LEU A 400 -10.72 29.89 -3.32
C LEU A 400 -10.41 31.12 -2.46
N GLY A 401 -10.12 32.27 -3.09
CA GLY A 401 -9.79 33.52 -2.39
C GLY A 401 -8.60 33.34 -1.45
N ILE A 402 -7.54 32.68 -1.92
CA ILE A 402 -6.30 32.45 -1.17
C ILE A 402 -5.32 33.53 -1.61
N SER A 403 -4.95 34.42 -0.68
CA SER A 403 -4.03 35.53 -0.96
C SER A 403 -2.58 35.09 -1.07
#